data_AF-A0A938S2R5-F1
#
_entry.id   AF-A0A938S2R5-F1
#
_cell.length_a   1.000
_cell.length_b   1.000
_cell.length_c   1.000
_cell.angle_alpha   90.00
_cell.angle_beta   90.00
_cell.angle_gamma   90.00
#
_symmetry.space_group_name_H-M   'P 1'
#
loop_
_entity.id
_entity.type
_entity.pdbx_description
1 polymer ?
#
loop_
_entity_poly.entity_id
_entity_poly.type
_entity_poly.pdbx_seq_one_letter_code
_entity_poly.pdbx_strand_id
1 'polypeptide(L)'
;MIEGWREDFNDPALPVAVIGGCGSGGEIQTRENFETLSVSEPSFIREAQRLGVGDVGDPVHTVFLPDYDVRIPGLHPKKKVTYGFRAARWALSTVYGFGKNMEWDTAPQVSAERDGDAMVLTFDKKVMPDDMSRVLEGFSIAGSDGKFYMAHAVYPNVAGKVVDFTKIHVWSPLVKEPVAVRYAWASSGPMGNLKVNGKEWHPLQSFRTDTWDWPESEDPAEQLFDRSKRRALNQEAVERLEHRKLEEAKRGVEILERLKTLGKQEPKAKETK
;
A
#
# COMPACT_ATOMS: atom_id res chain seq x y z
N MET A 1 12.84 -20.00 10.59
CA MET A 1 13.85 -20.25 9.52
C MET A 1 15.14 -19.49 9.76
N ILE A 2 15.10 -18.16 9.91
CA ILE A 2 16.32 -17.34 10.10
C ILE A 2 17.17 -17.86 11.27
N GLU A 3 16.57 -18.09 12.43
CA GLU A 3 17.26 -18.64 13.60
C GLU A 3 17.82 -20.04 13.35
N GLY A 4 17.08 -20.90 12.65
CA GLY A 4 17.56 -22.23 12.25
C GLY A 4 18.78 -22.17 11.32
N TRP A 5 18.81 -21.26 10.35
CA TRP A 5 20.01 -21.05 9.52
C TRP A 5 21.18 -20.54 10.36
N ARG A 6 20.95 -19.64 11.31
CA ARG A 6 22.02 -19.17 12.21
C ARG A 6 22.61 -20.30 13.04
N GLU A 7 21.77 -21.22 13.50
CA GLU A 7 22.19 -22.43 14.20
C GLU A 7 22.98 -23.37 13.27
N ASP A 8 22.43 -23.72 12.10
CA ASP A 8 23.04 -24.64 11.13
C ASP A 8 24.43 -24.16 10.65
N PHE A 9 24.59 -22.85 10.45
CA PHE A 9 25.83 -22.24 10.00
C PHE A 9 26.76 -21.83 11.17
N ASN A 10 26.33 -22.00 12.41
CA ASN A 10 27.03 -21.55 13.62
C ASN A 10 27.45 -20.06 13.54
N ASP A 11 26.53 -19.23 13.04
CA ASP A 11 26.71 -17.78 12.92
C ASP A 11 25.46 -17.07 13.45
N PRO A 12 25.46 -16.57 14.70
CA PRO A 12 24.31 -15.89 15.29
C PRO A 12 23.98 -14.57 14.60
N ALA A 13 24.89 -14.02 13.78
CA ALA A 13 24.73 -12.77 13.06
C ALA A 13 24.60 -12.99 11.54
N LEU A 14 24.35 -14.23 11.09
CA LEU A 14 24.19 -14.54 9.67
C LEU A 14 23.19 -13.57 9.01
N PRO A 15 23.62 -12.77 8.01
CA PRO A 15 22.76 -11.80 7.38
C PRO A 15 21.71 -12.46 6.48
N VAL A 16 20.43 -12.12 6.67
CA VAL A 16 19.33 -12.65 5.88
C VAL A 16 18.43 -11.54 5.35
N ALA A 17 18.33 -11.43 4.03
CA ALA A 17 17.37 -10.56 3.36
C ALA A 17 16.20 -11.40 2.81
N VAL A 18 14.98 -11.03 3.17
CA VAL A 18 13.74 -11.63 2.64
C VAL A 18 13.13 -10.67 1.61
N ILE A 19 13.07 -11.09 0.35
CA ILE A 19 12.41 -10.33 -0.71
C ILE A 19 10.93 -10.70 -0.73
N GLY A 20 10.05 -9.71 -0.63
CA GLY A 20 8.59 -9.87 -0.51
C GLY A 20 7.87 -10.42 -1.75
N GLY A 21 8.56 -11.12 -2.65
CA GLY A 21 7.99 -11.65 -3.88
C GLY A 21 6.92 -12.69 -3.61
N CYS A 22 5.65 -12.32 -3.80
CA CYS A 22 4.52 -13.23 -3.82
C CYS A 22 3.45 -12.65 -4.76
N GLY A 23 3.45 -13.11 -6.01
CA GLY A 23 2.50 -12.73 -7.05
C GLY A 23 1.67 -13.93 -7.51
N SER A 24 0.48 -13.70 -8.05
CA SER A 24 -0.37 -14.70 -8.71
C SER A 24 -0.20 -14.76 -10.25
N GLY A 25 0.61 -13.88 -10.83
CA GLY A 25 1.21 -14.08 -12.16
C GLY A 25 0.40 -13.65 -13.38
N GLY A 26 -0.82 -13.15 -13.19
CA GLY A 26 -1.67 -12.68 -14.29
C GLY A 26 -1.46 -11.19 -14.58
N GLU A 27 -2.17 -10.35 -13.85
CA GLU A 27 -2.24 -8.89 -14.08
C GLU A 27 -1.65 -8.12 -12.90
N ILE A 28 -1.13 -6.92 -13.18
CA ILE A 28 -0.76 -5.99 -12.11
C ILE A 28 -1.98 -5.19 -11.66
N GLN A 29 -2.02 -4.79 -10.40
CA GLN A 29 -3.05 -3.89 -9.89
C GLN A 29 -2.97 -2.54 -10.57
N THR A 30 -4.11 -2.02 -10.99
CA THR A 30 -4.35 -0.72 -11.59
C THR A 30 -5.59 -0.11 -10.95
N ARG A 31 -5.90 1.14 -11.28
CA ARG A 31 -7.16 1.78 -10.84
C ARG A 31 -8.40 1.05 -11.38
N GLU A 32 -8.27 0.37 -12.51
CA GLU A 32 -9.40 -0.29 -13.18
C GLU A 32 -9.76 -1.67 -12.62
N ASN A 33 -8.85 -2.30 -11.86
CA ASN A 33 -9.02 -3.61 -11.24
C ASN A 33 -8.59 -3.59 -9.76
N PHE A 34 -8.67 -2.42 -9.11
CA PHE A 34 -8.09 -2.18 -7.80
C PHE A 34 -8.70 -3.12 -6.74
N GLU A 35 -10.02 -3.07 -6.56
CA GLU A 35 -10.74 -3.85 -5.56
C GLU A 35 -10.63 -5.37 -5.80
N THR A 36 -10.68 -5.80 -7.06
CA THR A 36 -10.63 -7.23 -7.42
C THR A 36 -9.28 -7.84 -7.12
N LEU A 37 -8.18 -7.11 -7.40
CA LEU A 37 -6.84 -7.59 -7.06
C LEU A 37 -6.45 -7.36 -5.59
N SER A 38 -7.19 -6.55 -4.83
CA SER A 38 -7.01 -6.40 -3.38
C SER A 38 -7.54 -7.57 -2.55
N VAL A 39 -8.39 -8.44 -3.11
CA VAL A 39 -8.75 -9.72 -2.49
C VAL A 39 -7.62 -10.73 -2.74
N SER A 40 -6.67 -10.77 -1.81
CA SER A 40 -5.31 -11.28 -2.06
C SER A 40 -4.74 -12.09 -0.91
N GLU A 41 -4.63 -13.42 -1.06
CA GLU A 41 -3.78 -14.26 -0.18
C GLU A 41 -2.31 -13.81 -0.24
N PRO A 42 -1.73 -13.50 -1.42
CA PRO A 42 -0.31 -13.13 -1.48
C PRO A 42 0.04 -11.91 -0.61
N SER A 43 -0.91 -11.00 -0.36
CA SER A 43 -0.66 -9.85 0.52
C SER A 43 -0.50 -10.26 1.99
N PHE A 44 -1.26 -11.24 2.46
CA PHE A 44 -1.11 -11.79 3.81
C PHE A 44 0.23 -12.54 3.94
N ILE A 45 0.67 -13.25 2.91
CA ILE A 45 1.99 -13.90 2.90
C ILE A 45 3.10 -12.85 2.98
N ARG A 46 3.01 -11.77 2.20
CA ARG A 46 3.99 -10.66 2.24
C ARG A 46 4.04 -9.98 3.60
N GLU A 47 2.88 -9.82 4.24
CA GLU A 47 2.82 -9.32 5.60
C GLU A 47 3.49 -10.28 6.59
N ALA A 48 3.16 -11.58 6.53
CA ALA A 48 3.76 -12.59 7.41
C ALA A 48 5.28 -12.65 7.25
N GLN A 49 5.81 -12.51 6.03
CA GLN A 49 7.24 -12.38 5.77
C GLN A 49 7.86 -11.15 6.45
N ARG A 50 7.20 -9.99 6.34
CA ARG A 50 7.65 -8.74 6.97
C ARG A 50 7.63 -8.85 8.49
N LEU A 51 6.53 -9.34 9.07
CA LEU A 51 6.37 -9.53 10.51
C LEU A 51 7.38 -10.55 11.04
N GLY A 52 7.51 -11.71 10.39
CA GLY A 52 8.47 -12.73 10.80
C GLY A 52 9.93 -12.30 10.73
N VAL A 53 10.29 -11.37 9.84
CA VAL A 53 11.61 -10.71 9.87
C VAL A 53 11.72 -9.76 11.08
N GLY A 54 10.68 -8.98 11.36
CA GLY A 54 10.63 -8.08 12.52
C GLY A 54 10.74 -8.82 13.85
N ASP A 55 10.12 -9.98 13.98
CA ASP A 55 10.12 -10.81 15.19
C ASP A 55 11.50 -11.35 15.56
N VAL A 56 12.45 -11.42 14.61
CA VAL A 56 13.85 -11.78 14.90
C VAL A 56 14.53 -10.75 15.81
N GLY A 57 14.08 -9.49 15.80
CA GLY A 57 14.63 -8.44 16.65
C GLY A 57 16.06 -8.00 16.31
N ASP A 58 16.55 -8.33 15.10
CA ASP A 58 17.90 -8.02 14.63
C ASP A 58 17.87 -7.22 13.30
N PRO A 59 17.54 -5.92 13.34
CA PRO A 59 17.39 -5.10 12.13
C PRO A 59 18.73 -4.79 11.44
N VAL A 60 19.86 -5.14 12.07
CA VAL A 60 21.20 -4.98 11.48
C VAL A 60 21.46 -6.09 10.47
N HIS A 61 21.16 -7.33 10.85
CA HIS A 61 21.44 -8.52 10.05
C HIS A 61 20.20 -9.16 9.42
N THR A 62 19.00 -8.59 9.60
CA THR A 62 17.81 -9.03 8.88
C THR A 62 17.07 -7.87 8.23
N VAL A 63 16.48 -8.11 7.05
CA VAL A 63 15.68 -7.11 6.36
C VAL A 63 14.57 -7.73 5.53
N PHE A 64 13.42 -7.06 5.51
CA PHE A 64 12.37 -7.31 4.54
C PHE A 64 12.48 -6.28 3.40
N LEU A 65 12.59 -6.76 2.17
CA LEU A 65 12.75 -5.97 0.96
C LEU A 65 11.44 -6.01 0.15
N PRO A 66 10.67 -4.91 0.12
CA PRO A 66 9.49 -4.84 -0.73
C PRO A 66 9.88 -4.91 -2.21
N ASP A 67 9.01 -5.54 -3.00
CA ASP A 67 9.20 -5.76 -4.44
C ASP A 67 8.05 -5.20 -5.30
N TYR A 68 6.94 -4.81 -4.66
CA TYR A 68 5.68 -4.43 -5.33
C TYR A 68 5.86 -3.31 -6.35
N ASP A 69 6.81 -2.42 -6.14
CA ASP A 69 7.04 -1.20 -6.91
C ASP A 69 7.72 -1.45 -8.27
N VAL A 70 8.30 -2.64 -8.50
CA VAL A 70 8.85 -3.03 -9.80
C VAL A 70 7.75 -3.31 -10.83
N ARG A 71 6.57 -3.74 -10.36
CA ARG A 71 5.31 -3.89 -11.14
C ARG A 71 5.46 -4.59 -12.50
N ILE A 72 6.15 -5.73 -12.52
CA ILE A 72 6.23 -6.58 -13.71
C ILE A 72 5.24 -7.74 -13.58
N PRO A 73 4.30 -7.90 -14.53
CA PRO A 73 3.42 -9.07 -14.57
C PRO A 73 4.20 -10.39 -14.64
N GLY A 74 3.64 -11.45 -14.04
CA GLY A 74 4.19 -12.80 -14.07
C GLY A 74 4.75 -13.26 -12.72
N LEU A 75 4.70 -14.58 -12.47
CA LEU A 75 5.22 -15.22 -11.25
C LEU A 75 6.74 -15.12 -11.14
N HIS A 76 7.43 -14.99 -12.27
CA HIS A 76 8.89 -14.90 -12.34
C HIS A 76 9.29 -13.51 -12.83
N PRO A 77 9.67 -12.59 -11.94
CA PRO A 77 10.00 -11.23 -12.34
C PRO A 77 11.21 -11.23 -13.27
N LYS A 78 11.10 -10.51 -14.38
CA LYS A 78 12.20 -10.34 -15.34
C LYS A 78 13.28 -9.39 -14.80
N LYS A 79 12.90 -8.37 -14.02
CA LYS A 79 13.85 -7.44 -13.37
C LYS A 79 14.27 -7.92 -11.98
N LYS A 80 15.15 -8.92 -11.93
CA LYS A 80 15.73 -9.41 -10.66
C LYS A 80 16.86 -8.54 -10.12
N VAL A 81 17.54 -7.81 -11.01
CA VAL A 81 18.68 -6.95 -10.68
C VAL A 81 18.30 -5.88 -9.65
N THR A 82 17.10 -5.30 -9.76
CA THR A 82 16.61 -4.29 -8.80
C THR A 82 16.55 -4.84 -7.38
N TYR A 83 16.08 -6.07 -7.19
CA TYR A 83 16.00 -6.68 -5.87
C TYR A 83 17.39 -7.03 -5.32
N GLY A 84 18.27 -7.55 -6.17
CA GLY A 84 19.67 -7.80 -5.81
C GLY A 84 20.40 -6.52 -5.41
N PHE A 85 20.16 -5.41 -6.11
CA PHE A 85 20.72 -4.10 -5.76
C PHE A 85 20.26 -3.62 -4.39
N ARG A 86 18.98 -3.81 -4.04
CA ARG A 86 18.46 -3.49 -2.70
C ARG A 86 19.12 -4.33 -1.61
N ALA A 87 19.20 -5.64 -1.83
CA ALA A 87 19.86 -6.55 -0.89
C ALA A 87 21.34 -6.20 -0.69
N ALA A 88 22.07 -5.96 -1.78
CA ALA A 88 23.48 -5.55 -1.72
C ALA A 88 23.64 -4.19 -1.01
N ARG A 89 22.73 -3.24 -1.27
CA ARG A 89 22.76 -1.93 -0.65
C ARG A 89 22.51 -1.99 0.86
N TRP A 90 21.50 -2.75 1.28
CA TRP A 90 21.24 -3.03 2.68
C TRP A 90 22.47 -3.63 3.35
N ALA A 91 23.00 -4.73 2.81
CA ALA A 91 24.14 -5.44 3.39
C ALA A 91 25.37 -4.52 3.52
N LEU A 92 25.68 -3.74 2.48
CA LEU A 92 26.79 -2.78 2.54
C LEU A 92 26.55 -1.71 3.62
N SER A 93 25.33 -1.20 3.72
CA SER A 93 24.96 -0.15 4.68
C SER A 93 25.03 -0.63 6.13
N THR A 94 24.34 -1.73 6.44
CA THR A 94 24.06 -2.16 7.83
C THR A 94 25.03 -3.23 8.32
N VAL A 95 25.47 -4.15 7.45
CA VAL A 95 26.29 -5.31 7.83
C VAL A 95 27.78 -5.01 7.65
N TYR A 96 28.18 -4.43 6.52
CA TYR A 96 29.60 -4.22 6.17
C TYR A 96 30.16 -2.85 6.54
N GLY A 97 29.40 -2.03 7.27
CA GLY A 97 29.91 -0.76 7.82
C GLY A 97 30.05 0.40 6.82
N PHE A 98 29.46 0.30 5.63
CA PHE A 98 29.47 1.38 4.63
C PHE A 98 28.32 2.39 4.80
N GLY A 99 27.60 2.36 5.92
CA GLY A 99 26.41 3.20 6.19
C GLY A 99 26.62 4.71 5.97
N LYS A 100 27.83 5.23 6.17
CA LYS A 100 28.15 6.66 5.90
C LYS A 100 28.06 7.05 4.43
N ASN A 101 28.29 6.10 3.52
CA ASN A 101 28.30 6.33 2.07
C ASN A 101 27.06 5.75 1.39
N MET A 102 26.37 4.83 2.07
CA MET A 102 25.19 4.13 1.56
C MET A 102 24.14 4.08 2.64
N GLU A 103 23.19 5.01 2.58
CA GLU A 103 22.04 5.01 3.48
C GLU A 103 21.14 3.81 3.18
N TRP A 104 20.78 3.08 4.24
CA TRP A 104 19.70 2.12 4.28
C TRP A 104 18.74 2.48 5.41
N ASP A 105 17.44 2.48 5.13
CA ASP A 105 16.45 2.86 6.14
C ASP A 105 15.08 2.25 5.89
N THR A 106 14.26 2.20 6.94
CA THR A 106 12.84 1.86 6.90
C THR A 106 12.03 3.02 7.45
N ALA A 107 10.75 3.09 7.11
CA ALA A 107 9.82 4.08 7.65
C ALA A 107 8.56 3.39 8.21
N PRO A 108 8.63 2.74 9.39
CA PRO A 108 7.45 2.16 10.00
C PRO A 108 6.35 3.21 10.22
N GLN A 109 5.11 2.79 10.00
CA GLN A 109 3.94 3.57 10.38
C GLN A 109 3.83 3.61 11.90
N VAL A 110 3.72 4.83 12.46
CA VAL A 110 3.69 5.12 13.89
C VAL A 110 2.24 5.15 14.41
N SER A 111 1.34 5.83 13.70
CA SER A 111 -0.08 5.87 14.07
C SER A 111 -1.00 5.98 12.85
N ALA A 112 -2.25 5.57 13.03
CA ALA A 112 -3.32 5.68 12.07
C ALA A 112 -4.58 6.12 12.84
N GLU A 113 -4.96 7.38 12.68
CA GLU A 113 -6.00 8.01 13.48
C GLU A 113 -7.12 8.53 12.57
N ARG A 114 -8.38 8.34 12.97
CA ARG A 114 -9.51 8.88 12.21
C ARG A 114 -9.63 10.39 12.44
N ASP A 115 -9.74 11.13 11.35
CA ASP A 115 -10.08 12.56 11.33
C ASP A 115 -11.27 12.78 10.38
N GLY A 116 -12.47 12.88 10.95
CA GLY A 116 -13.71 12.99 10.18
C GLY A 116 -13.97 11.77 9.28
N ASP A 117 -13.96 11.99 7.97
CA ASP A 117 -14.13 10.97 6.93
C ASP A 117 -12.79 10.50 6.32
N ALA A 118 -11.68 10.86 6.95
CA ALA A 118 -10.33 10.46 6.56
C ALA A 118 -9.59 9.71 7.68
N MET A 119 -8.50 9.05 7.31
CA MET A 119 -7.50 8.48 8.20
C MET A 119 -6.19 9.25 8.03
N VAL A 120 -5.63 9.72 9.14
CA VAL A 120 -4.33 10.37 9.20
C VAL A 120 -3.29 9.34 9.61
N LEU A 121 -2.39 9.04 8.68
CA LEU A 121 -1.25 8.17 8.91
C LEU A 121 -0.04 9.01 9.29
N THR A 122 0.69 8.58 10.34
CA THR A 122 1.96 9.18 10.74
C THR A 122 3.07 8.15 10.61
N PHE A 123 4.21 8.56 10.07
CA PHE A 123 5.42 7.76 9.90
C PHE A 123 6.57 8.37 10.70
N ASP A 124 7.56 7.56 11.08
CA ASP A 124 8.76 8.04 11.79
C ASP A 124 9.68 8.88 10.89
N LYS A 125 9.60 8.67 9.58
CA LYS A 125 10.39 9.34 8.55
C LYS A 125 9.51 9.83 7.40
N LYS A 126 10.11 10.64 6.54
CA LYS A 126 9.42 11.15 5.35
C LYS A 126 9.13 9.99 4.41
N VAL A 127 7.89 9.90 3.95
CA VAL A 127 7.48 8.94 2.93
C VAL A 127 6.96 9.71 1.74
N MET A 128 7.63 9.59 0.60
CA MET A 128 7.26 10.33 -0.60
C MET A 128 7.66 9.60 -1.89
N PRO A 129 7.00 9.89 -3.02
CA PRO A 129 7.44 9.40 -4.31
C PRO A 129 8.86 9.87 -4.64
N ASP A 130 9.62 9.02 -5.32
CA ASP A 130 10.95 9.29 -5.86
C ASP A 130 10.93 10.15 -7.13
N ASP A 131 9.77 10.27 -7.77
CA ASP A 131 9.55 11.07 -8.98
C ASP A 131 8.96 12.47 -8.69
N MET A 132 8.88 12.86 -7.42
CA MET A 132 8.26 14.12 -6.97
C MET A 132 6.77 14.23 -7.33
N SER A 133 6.09 13.11 -7.64
CA SER A 133 4.65 13.09 -7.86
C SER A 133 3.91 13.64 -6.64
N ARG A 134 2.89 14.46 -6.90
CA ARG A 134 1.96 14.95 -5.88
C ARG A 134 0.80 13.98 -5.64
N VAL A 135 0.69 12.94 -6.47
CA VAL A 135 -0.36 11.93 -6.37
C VAL A 135 0.20 10.74 -5.61
N LEU A 136 -0.38 10.47 -4.44
CA LEU A 136 -0.02 9.32 -3.64
C LEU A 136 -0.95 8.16 -4.01
N GLU A 137 -0.36 7.01 -4.33
CA GLU A 137 -1.09 5.86 -4.85
C GLU A 137 -0.86 4.61 -4.00
N GLY A 138 -1.77 3.64 -4.13
CA GLY A 138 -1.64 2.34 -3.47
C GLY A 138 -2.38 2.18 -2.15
N PHE A 139 -3.19 3.17 -1.77
CA PHE A 139 -4.00 3.12 -0.56
C PHE A 139 -5.38 2.54 -0.82
N SER A 140 -5.87 1.79 0.17
CA SER A 140 -7.27 1.39 0.27
C SER A 140 -7.78 1.62 1.68
N ILE A 141 -9.06 1.93 1.82
CA ILE A 141 -9.68 2.30 3.10
C ILE A 141 -11.02 1.58 3.25
N ALA A 142 -11.34 1.18 4.48
CA ALA A 142 -12.58 0.48 4.82
C ALA A 142 -13.24 1.09 6.06
N GLY A 143 -14.56 0.97 6.13
CA GLY A 143 -15.32 1.19 7.36
C GLY A 143 -15.38 -0.08 8.20
N SER A 144 -16.27 -0.10 9.20
CA SER A 144 -16.46 -1.26 10.09
C SER A 144 -16.98 -2.51 9.36
N ASP A 145 -17.44 -2.37 8.12
CA ASP A 145 -17.89 -3.46 7.26
C ASP A 145 -16.75 -4.27 6.63
N GLY A 146 -15.49 -3.83 6.78
CA GLY A 146 -14.31 -4.49 6.22
C GLY A 146 -14.22 -4.41 4.69
N LYS A 147 -15.02 -3.57 4.04
CA LYS A 147 -15.05 -3.42 2.59
C LYS A 147 -14.06 -2.35 2.14
N PHE A 148 -12.90 -2.79 1.68
CA PHE A 148 -11.86 -1.90 1.19
C PHE A 148 -12.18 -1.34 -0.20
N TYR A 149 -12.14 -0.01 -0.32
CA TYR A 149 -12.18 0.73 -1.57
C TYR A 149 -10.85 1.40 -1.85
N MET A 150 -10.51 1.60 -3.12
CA MET A 150 -9.40 2.47 -3.50
C MET A 150 -9.57 3.84 -2.85
N ALA A 151 -8.48 4.36 -2.26
CA ALA A 151 -8.48 5.62 -1.54
C ALA A 151 -7.64 6.68 -2.24
N HIS A 152 -8.05 7.94 -2.05
CA HIS A 152 -7.22 9.10 -2.34
C HIS A 152 -6.29 9.37 -1.15
N ALA A 153 -5.12 9.90 -1.44
CA ALA A 153 -4.15 10.25 -0.42
C ALA A 153 -3.40 11.54 -0.76
N VAL A 154 -3.19 12.39 0.25
CA VAL A 154 -2.47 13.67 0.13
C VAL A 154 -1.67 13.93 1.40
N TYR A 155 -0.61 14.74 1.29
CA TYR A 155 -0.01 15.33 2.48
C TYR A 155 -0.93 16.40 3.06
N PRO A 156 -1.11 16.45 4.39
CA PRO A 156 -1.82 17.56 5.01
C PRO A 156 -1.11 18.87 4.69
N ASN A 157 -1.84 19.81 4.10
CA ASN A 157 -1.35 21.15 3.79
C ASN A 157 -2.08 22.17 4.66
N VAL A 158 -1.32 22.86 5.51
CA VAL A 158 -1.82 23.97 6.32
C VAL A 158 -1.22 25.25 5.75
N ALA A 159 -2.07 26.21 5.38
CA ALA A 159 -1.64 27.47 4.81
C ALA A 159 -0.55 28.15 5.68
N GLY A 160 0.56 28.52 5.04
CA GLY A 160 1.71 29.14 5.73
C GLY A 160 2.65 28.17 6.44
N LYS A 161 2.43 26.85 6.39
CA LYS A 161 3.36 25.84 6.93
C LYS A 161 4.04 25.04 5.82
N VAL A 162 5.26 24.60 6.09
CA VAL A 162 5.97 23.63 5.24
C VAL A 162 5.21 22.30 5.29
N VAL A 163 5.07 21.65 4.15
CA VAL A 163 4.40 20.34 4.05
C VAL A 163 5.14 19.31 4.88
N ASP A 164 4.38 18.62 5.74
CA ASP A 164 4.90 17.53 6.57
C ASP A 164 4.80 16.20 5.81
N PHE A 165 5.93 15.73 5.29
CA PHE A 165 6.05 14.48 4.55
C PHE A 165 6.05 13.23 5.46
N THR A 166 5.93 13.40 6.78
CA THR A 166 5.74 12.29 7.72
C THR A 166 4.27 11.95 7.93
N LYS A 167 3.35 12.75 7.39
CA LYS A 167 1.90 12.55 7.54
C LYS A 167 1.19 12.41 6.20
N ILE A 168 0.22 11.52 6.13
CA ILE A 168 -0.62 11.32 4.94
C ILE A 168 -2.09 11.24 5.37
N HIS A 169 -2.94 12.07 4.76
CA HIS A 169 -4.39 11.94 4.87
C HIS A 169 -4.89 11.01 3.77
N VAL A 170 -5.60 9.95 4.16
CA VAL A 170 -6.17 8.93 3.28
C VAL A 170 -7.68 8.96 3.41
N TRP A 171 -8.41 9.04 2.30
CA TRP A 171 -9.88 9.05 2.34
C TRP A 171 -10.47 8.40 1.09
N SER A 172 -11.71 7.94 1.20
CA SER A 172 -12.53 7.59 0.04
C SER A 172 -13.90 8.18 0.26
N PRO A 173 -14.48 8.91 -0.70
CA PRO A 173 -15.82 9.44 -0.52
C PRO A 173 -16.91 8.36 -0.37
N LEU A 174 -16.59 7.09 -0.66
CA LEU A 174 -17.44 5.92 -0.44
C LEU A 174 -17.42 5.42 1.00
N VAL A 175 -16.44 5.84 1.79
CA VAL A 175 -16.23 5.41 3.18
C VAL A 175 -16.31 6.64 4.09
N LYS A 176 -17.48 6.85 4.70
CA LYS A 176 -17.72 8.02 5.56
C LYS A 176 -17.17 7.88 6.98
N GLU A 177 -17.04 6.64 7.45
CA GLU A 177 -16.55 6.32 8.78
C GLU A 177 -15.40 5.34 8.67
N PRO A 178 -14.20 5.81 8.27
CA PRO A 178 -13.08 4.91 8.06
C PRO A 178 -12.54 4.39 9.38
N VAL A 179 -12.17 3.12 9.41
CA VAL A 179 -11.56 2.45 10.58
C VAL A 179 -10.24 1.77 10.23
N ALA A 180 -9.98 1.53 8.94
CA ALA A 180 -8.82 0.77 8.50
C ALA A 180 -8.26 1.26 7.16
N VAL A 181 -6.93 1.18 7.03
CA VAL A 181 -6.18 1.48 5.80
C VAL A 181 -5.23 0.33 5.47
N ARG A 182 -5.08 0.04 4.18
CA ARG A 182 -4.02 -0.83 3.65
C ARG A 182 -3.21 -0.10 2.58
N TYR A 183 -1.91 -0.35 2.54
CA TYR A 183 -0.98 0.21 1.56
C TYR A 183 -0.27 -0.89 0.77
N ALA A 184 -0.24 -0.77 -0.55
CA ALA A 184 0.37 -1.74 -1.47
C ALA A 184 -0.13 -3.18 -1.22
N TRP A 185 -1.46 -3.32 -1.13
CA TRP A 185 -2.17 -4.56 -0.77
C TRP A 185 -2.93 -5.14 -1.97
N ALA A 186 -2.27 -6.03 -2.70
CA ALA A 186 -2.85 -6.74 -3.84
C ALA A 186 -2.12 -8.05 -4.15
N SER A 187 -2.76 -8.89 -4.96
CA SER A 187 -2.26 -10.22 -5.31
C SER A 187 -1.06 -10.21 -6.26
N SER A 188 -0.97 -9.21 -7.14
CA SER A 188 0.11 -9.09 -8.12
C SER A 188 0.37 -7.62 -8.44
N GLY A 189 1.64 -7.22 -8.40
CA GLY A 189 2.09 -5.84 -8.64
C GLY A 189 1.20 -4.77 -8.00
N PRO A 190 1.03 -4.78 -6.66
CA PRO A 190 0.22 -3.78 -5.97
C PRO A 190 0.56 -2.37 -6.40
N MET A 191 -0.45 -1.51 -6.50
CA MET A 191 -0.22 -0.09 -6.65
C MET A 191 0.48 0.44 -5.40
N GLY A 192 1.42 1.35 -5.60
CA GLY A 192 2.18 1.97 -4.52
C GLY A 192 3.38 2.70 -5.08
N ASN A 193 3.54 3.97 -4.71
CA ASN A 193 4.64 4.81 -5.18
C ASN A 193 5.45 5.48 -4.07
N LEU A 194 5.24 5.11 -2.81
CA LEU A 194 5.92 5.75 -1.68
C LEU A 194 7.28 5.11 -1.42
N LYS A 195 8.24 5.96 -1.14
CA LYS A 195 9.61 5.60 -0.79
C LYS A 195 10.03 6.27 0.51
N VAL A 196 10.90 5.61 1.27
CA VAL A 196 11.54 6.21 2.44
C VAL A 196 12.46 7.32 1.97
N ASN A 197 12.23 8.54 2.46
CA ASN A 197 12.94 9.76 2.08
C ASN A 197 12.99 10.02 0.55
N GLY A 198 12.01 9.51 -0.22
CA GLY A 198 11.99 9.66 -1.67
C GLY A 198 13.11 8.90 -2.40
N LYS A 199 13.72 7.90 -1.78
CA LYS A 199 14.82 7.13 -2.38
C LYS A 199 14.29 5.94 -3.18
N GLU A 200 14.59 5.87 -4.47
CA GLU A 200 14.12 4.80 -5.38
C GLU A 200 14.36 3.38 -4.86
N TRP A 201 15.50 3.17 -4.19
CA TRP A 201 15.91 1.88 -3.64
C TRP A 201 15.27 1.52 -2.28
N HIS A 202 14.47 2.42 -1.69
CA HIS A 202 13.73 2.19 -0.43
C HIS A 202 12.22 2.30 -0.61
N PRO A 203 11.56 1.33 -1.26
CA PRO A 203 10.09 1.28 -1.22
C PRO A 203 9.59 1.18 0.21
N LEU A 204 8.51 1.91 0.50
CA LEU A 204 7.80 1.81 1.78
C LEU A 204 7.24 0.39 1.93
N GLN A 205 7.40 -0.25 3.08
CA GLN A 205 6.86 -1.59 3.27
C GLN A 205 5.33 -1.59 3.17
N SER A 206 4.75 -2.62 2.55
CA SER A 206 3.30 -2.82 2.60
C SER A 206 2.84 -3.00 4.05
N PHE A 207 1.70 -2.40 4.39
CA PHE A 207 1.13 -2.47 5.73
C PHE A 207 -0.39 -2.45 5.69
N ARG A 208 -0.99 -2.83 6.82
CA ARG A 208 -2.41 -2.67 7.12
C ARG A 208 -2.59 -2.19 8.55
N THR A 209 -3.74 -1.58 8.84
CA THR A 209 -4.11 -1.14 10.18
C THR A 209 -5.28 -1.94 10.76
N ASP A 210 -5.83 -2.88 10.00
CA ASP A 210 -6.87 -3.81 10.44
C ASP A 210 -6.31 -5.13 10.96
N THR A 211 -7.17 -5.89 11.62
CA THR A 211 -6.92 -7.26 12.10
C THR A 211 -7.81 -8.30 11.40
N TRP A 212 -8.31 -8.01 10.19
CA TRP A 212 -9.17 -8.96 9.46
C TRP A 212 -8.34 -9.99 8.73
N ASP A 213 -8.41 -11.24 9.18
CA ASP A 213 -7.65 -12.34 8.58
C ASP A 213 -8.23 -12.84 7.26
N TRP A 214 -7.37 -13.52 6.51
CA TRP A 214 -7.81 -14.26 5.36
C TRP A 214 -8.74 -15.39 5.82
N PRO A 215 -9.92 -15.58 5.19
CA PRO A 215 -10.80 -16.67 5.57
C PRO A 215 -10.16 -18.00 5.17
N GLU A 216 -9.57 -18.70 6.13
CA GLU A 216 -9.00 -20.03 5.96
C GLU A 216 -10.07 -21.12 6.16
N SER A 217 -9.79 -22.31 5.63
CA SER A 217 -10.53 -23.53 5.97
C SER A 217 -10.04 -24.03 7.33
N GLU A 218 -10.97 -24.41 8.22
CA GLU A 218 -10.62 -25.03 9.51
C GLU A 218 -9.96 -26.41 9.32
N ASP A 219 -10.16 -27.05 8.16
CA ASP A 219 -9.51 -28.31 7.77
C ASP A 219 -8.79 -28.15 6.40
N PRO A 220 -7.46 -28.28 6.34
CA PRO A 220 -6.68 -28.30 5.09
C PRO A 220 -7.10 -29.39 4.09
N ALA A 221 -7.78 -30.45 4.55
CA ALA A 221 -8.28 -31.53 3.71
C ALA A 221 -9.59 -31.19 2.99
N GLU A 222 -10.36 -30.20 3.46
CA GLU A 222 -11.64 -29.79 2.87
C GLU A 222 -11.48 -28.68 1.81
N GLN A 223 -10.80 -29.00 0.70
CA GLN A 223 -10.55 -28.05 -0.41
C GLN A 223 -11.80 -27.50 -1.13
N LEU A 224 -12.98 -28.12 -0.94
CA LEU A 224 -14.22 -27.75 -1.64
C LEU A 224 -14.95 -26.57 -0.97
N PHE A 225 -14.83 -26.41 0.35
CA PHE A 225 -15.51 -25.34 1.09
C PHE A 225 -14.87 -23.96 0.82
N ASP A 226 -13.56 -23.94 0.60
CA ASP A 226 -12.75 -22.75 0.31
C ASP A 226 -13.10 -22.07 -1.02
N ARG A 227 -13.32 -22.84 -2.10
CA ARG A 227 -13.59 -22.27 -3.44
C ARG A 227 -14.88 -21.44 -3.49
N SER A 228 -15.91 -21.82 -2.73
CA SER A 228 -17.19 -21.11 -2.70
C SER A 228 -17.06 -19.74 -2.02
N LYS A 229 -16.38 -19.69 -0.87
CA LYS A 229 -16.05 -18.45 -0.15
C LYS A 229 -15.17 -17.56 -1.00
N ARG A 230 -14.13 -18.12 -1.61
CA ARG A 230 -13.23 -17.40 -2.53
C ARG A 230 -14.01 -16.78 -3.70
N ARG A 231 -14.93 -17.53 -4.29
CA ARG A 231 -15.80 -17.03 -5.37
C ARG A 231 -16.72 -15.91 -4.88
N ALA A 232 -17.29 -16.03 -3.69
CA ALA A 232 -18.14 -14.98 -3.10
C ALA A 232 -17.34 -13.69 -2.85
N LEU A 233 -16.14 -13.78 -2.26
CA LEU A 233 -15.25 -12.63 -2.06
C LEU A 233 -14.87 -11.96 -3.38
N ASN A 234 -14.55 -12.76 -4.40
CA ASN A 234 -14.21 -12.23 -5.72
C ASN A 234 -15.42 -11.54 -6.37
N GLN A 235 -16.62 -12.12 -6.26
CA GLN A 235 -17.85 -11.54 -6.78
C GLN A 235 -18.18 -10.22 -6.07
N GLU A 236 -18.08 -10.18 -4.74
CA GLU A 236 -18.27 -8.96 -3.96
C GLU A 236 -17.26 -7.87 -4.38
N ALA A 237 -15.99 -8.25 -4.62
CA ALA A 237 -14.98 -7.31 -5.08
C ALA A 237 -15.26 -6.75 -6.48
N VAL A 238 -15.83 -7.55 -7.39
CA VAL A 238 -16.29 -7.09 -8.71
C VAL A 238 -17.43 -6.08 -8.54
N GLU A 239 -18.41 -6.38 -7.70
CA GLU A 239 -19.53 -5.47 -7.43
C GLU A 239 -19.07 -4.16 -6.78
N ARG A 240 -18.11 -4.22 -5.84
CA ARG A 240 -17.50 -3.02 -5.24
C ARG A 240 -16.73 -2.20 -6.26
N LEU A 241 -16.00 -2.84 -7.18
CA LEU A 241 -15.29 -2.18 -8.27
C LEU A 241 -16.27 -1.43 -9.18
N GLU A 242 -17.33 -2.09 -9.62
CA GLU A 242 -18.37 -1.50 -10.47
C GLU A 242 -19.07 -0.33 -9.76
N HIS A 243 -19.45 -0.52 -8.50
CA HIS A 243 -20.03 0.52 -7.66
C HIS A 243 -19.10 1.75 -7.57
N ARG A 244 -17.81 1.54 -7.29
CA ARG A 244 -16.86 2.66 -7.21
C ARG A 244 -16.77 3.41 -8.53
N LYS A 245 -16.61 2.70 -9.65
CA LYS A 245 -16.52 3.33 -10.99
C LYS A 245 -17.77 4.14 -11.32
N LEU A 246 -18.95 3.63 -10.98
CA LEU A 246 -20.21 4.34 -11.17
C LEU A 246 -20.26 5.64 -10.35
N GLU A 247 -19.90 5.59 -9.08
CA GLU A 247 -19.93 6.76 -8.19
C GLU A 247 -18.86 7.80 -8.56
N GLU A 248 -17.68 7.36 -8.99
CA GLU A 248 -16.64 8.24 -9.56
C GLU A 248 -17.14 8.93 -10.83
N ALA A 249 -17.79 8.19 -11.74
CA ALA A 249 -18.34 8.75 -12.97
C ALA A 249 -19.44 9.79 -12.70
N LYS A 250 -20.37 9.49 -11.79
CA LYS A 250 -21.43 10.44 -11.38
C LYS A 250 -20.86 11.75 -10.85
N ARG A 251 -19.85 11.68 -9.97
CA ARG A 251 -19.19 12.89 -9.46
C ARG A 251 -18.41 13.63 -10.54
N GLY A 252 -17.78 12.90 -11.46
CA GLY A 252 -17.14 13.51 -12.61
C GLY A 252 -18.12 14.35 -13.44
N VAL A 253 -19.31 13.82 -13.70
CA VAL A 253 -20.39 14.55 -14.39
C VAL A 253 -20.83 15.78 -13.58
N GLU A 254 -21.08 15.64 -12.27
CA GLU A 254 -21.46 16.75 -11.40
C GLU A 254 -20.42 17.88 -11.39
N ILE A 255 -19.13 17.54 -11.31
CA ILE A 255 -18.03 18.51 -11.39
C ILE A 255 -18.04 19.23 -12.74
N LEU A 256 -18.21 18.49 -13.85
CA LEU A 256 -18.27 19.08 -15.19
C LEU A 256 -19.48 20.01 -15.35
N GLU A 257 -20.62 19.68 -14.77
CA GLU A 257 -21.81 20.54 -14.78
C GLU A 257 -21.60 21.82 -13.96
N ARG A 258 -21.01 21.69 -12.77
CA ARG A 258 -20.65 22.84 -11.94
C ARG A 258 -19.63 23.75 -12.62
N LEU A 259 -18.66 23.20 -13.34
CA LEU A 259 -17.69 23.98 -14.09
C LEU A 259 -18.31 24.81 -15.23
N LYS A 260 -19.46 24.40 -15.80
CA LYS A 260 -20.18 25.18 -16.84
C LYS A 260 -20.83 26.47 -16.30
N THR A 261 -21.07 26.52 -14.99
CA THR A 261 -21.72 27.64 -14.30
C THR A 261 -20.75 28.47 -13.47
N LEU A 262 -19.56 27.94 -13.15
CA LEU A 262 -18.50 28.67 -12.46
C LEU A 262 -18.09 29.94 -13.23
N GLY A 263 -18.18 31.10 -12.57
CA GLY A 263 -17.74 32.39 -13.12
C GLY A 263 -18.75 33.13 -14.00
N LYS A 264 -19.96 32.59 -14.22
CA LYS A 264 -21.06 33.34 -14.86
C LYS A 264 -21.80 34.17 -13.80
N GLN A 265 -21.78 35.50 -13.92
CA GLN A 265 -22.63 36.37 -13.11
C GLN A 265 -24.09 36.18 -13.51
N GLU A 266 -25.00 36.05 -12.53
CA GLU A 266 -26.43 36.11 -12.80
C GLU A 266 -26.77 37.41 -13.54
N PRO A 267 -27.61 37.36 -14.60
CA PRO A 267 -28.01 38.57 -15.29
C PRO A 267 -28.73 39.48 -14.30
N LYS A 268 -28.17 40.68 -14.05
CA LYS A 268 -28.83 41.71 -13.25
C LYS A 268 -30.24 41.92 -13.81
N ALA A 269 -31.25 41.64 -12.98
CA ALA A 269 -32.64 41.93 -13.31
C ALA A 269 -32.74 43.39 -13.76
N LYS A 270 -33.20 43.61 -15.00
CA LYS A 270 -33.52 44.95 -15.47
C LYS A 270 -34.72 45.43 -14.67
N GLU A 271 -34.50 46.31 -13.70
CA GLU A 271 -35.57 47.12 -13.13
C GLU A 271 -36.14 47.98 -14.26
N THR A 272 -37.30 47.57 -14.77
CA THR A 272 -38.16 48.40 -15.62
C THR A 272 -38.68 49.55 -14.78
N LYS A 273 -38.28 50.78 -15.16
CA LYS A 273 -38.88 52.04 -14.71
C LYS A 273 -40.28 52.22 -15.27
#